data_AF-A0A960PJP2-F1
#
_entry.id   AF-A0A960PJP2-F1
#
_cell.length_a   1.000
_cell.length_b   1.000
_cell.length_c   1.000
_cell.angle_alpha   90.00
_cell.angle_beta   90.00
_cell.angle_gamma   90.00
#
_symmetry.space_group_name_H-M   'P 1'
#
loop_
_entity.id
_entity.type
_entity.pdbx_description
1 polymer ?
#
loop_
_entity_poly.entity_id
_entity_poly.type
_entity_poly.pdbx_seq_one_letter_code
_entity_poly.pdbx_strand_id
1 'polypeptide(L)'
;MTLHRTPSMKQSGGFTISELVLVLAILAGLAAIVVWSLSGMDKQQATRDCRSELRVIKIAVEQYKAEQGSYPVDDAAMAQADVLALSETPNWKVVTEDQSVGPKFLPEGGRCA
;
A
#
# COMPACT_ATOMS: atom_id res chain seq x y z
N MET A 1 -10.95 -5.65 -77.87
CA MET A 1 -10.11 -4.88 -76.93
C MET A 1 -10.68 -5.04 -75.53
N THR A 2 -10.06 -5.85 -74.69
CA THR A 2 -10.38 -5.97 -73.25
C THR A 2 -9.07 -5.95 -72.48
N LEU A 3 -8.82 -4.82 -71.79
CA LEU A 3 -7.63 -4.57 -70.99
C LEU A 3 -7.61 -5.48 -69.76
N HIS A 4 -6.68 -6.45 -69.75
CA HIS A 4 -6.36 -7.23 -68.56
C HIS A 4 -5.43 -6.40 -67.66
N ARG A 5 -5.97 -5.89 -66.56
CA ARG A 5 -5.20 -5.18 -65.52
C ARG A 5 -4.56 -6.23 -64.61
N THR A 6 -3.25 -6.38 -64.67
CA THR A 6 -2.48 -7.25 -63.78
C THR A 6 -2.48 -6.68 -62.35
N PRO A 7 -2.80 -7.49 -61.33
CA PRO A 7 -2.77 -7.03 -59.94
C PRO A 7 -1.32 -6.85 -59.49
N SER A 8 -0.98 -5.63 -59.06
CA SER A 8 0.29 -5.33 -58.39
C SER A 8 0.27 -5.97 -57.01
N MET A 9 1.12 -6.97 -56.79
CA MET A 9 1.31 -7.57 -55.46
C MET A 9 1.89 -6.51 -54.54
N LYS A 10 1.11 -6.06 -53.56
CA LYS A 10 1.61 -5.25 -52.45
C LYS A 10 2.60 -6.10 -51.66
N GLN A 11 3.84 -5.64 -51.53
CA GLN A 11 4.82 -6.25 -50.64
C GLN A 11 4.37 -6.03 -49.20
N SER A 12 3.83 -7.08 -48.58
CA SER A 12 3.58 -7.13 -47.15
C SER A 12 4.94 -7.18 -46.44
N GLY A 13 5.31 -6.10 -45.76
CA GLY A 13 6.54 -6.07 -44.95
C GLY A 13 6.46 -7.08 -43.81
N GLY A 14 7.38 -8.04 -43.77
CA GLY A 14 7.54 -8.99 -42.68
C GLY A 14 8.40 -8.40 -41.55
N PHE A 15 8.08 -8.76 -40.31
CA PHE A 15 8.86 -8.39 -39.12
C PHE A 15 10.23 -9.06 -39.17
N THR A 16 11.32 -8.33 -38.90
CA THR A 16 12.66 -8.92 -38.93
C THR A 16 12.99 -9.59 -37.59
N ILE A 17 13.80 -10.67 -37.60
CA ILE A 17 14.24 -11.34 -36.37
C ILE A 17 15.03 -10.36 -35.47
N SER A 18 15.83 -9.48 -36.08
CA SER A 18 16.56 -8.42 -35.37
C SER A 18 15.66 -7.48 -34.58
N GLU A 19 14.46 -7.23 -35.09
CA GLU A 19 13.48 -6.30 -34.48
C GLU A 19 12.86 -6.93 -33.24
N LEU A 20 12.57 -8.22 -33.27
CA LEU A 20 12.10 -8.95 -32.09
C LEU A 20 13.22 -9.09 -31.04
N VAL A 21 14.45 -9.36 -31.47
CA VAL A 21 15.60 -9.51 -30.56
C VAL A 21 15.94 -8.19 -29.87
N LEU A 22 15.91 -7.06 -30.58
CA LEU A 22 16.14 -5.74 -29.99
C LEU A 22 15.05 -5.37 -28.97
N VAL A 23 13.78 -5.66 -29.27
CA VAL A 23 12.67 -5.40 -28.34
C VAL A 23 12.84 -6.21 -27.05
N LEU A 24 13.17 -7.50 -27.15
CA LEU A 24 13.42 -8.32 -25.97
C LEU A 24 14.64 -7.84 -25.18
N ALA A 25 15.69 -7.36 -25.85
CA ALA A 25 16.85 -6.77 -25.17
C ALA A 25 16.47 -5.52 -24.36
N ILE A 26 15.63 -4.63 -24.92
CA ILE A 26 15.13 -3.45 -24.20
C ILE A 26 14.23 -3.87 -23.03
N LEU A 27 13.31 -4.82 -23.24
CA LEU A 27 12.41 -5.31 -22.17
C LEU A 27 13.18 -5.97 -21.03
N ALA A 28 14.24 -6.74 -21.33
CA ALA A 28 15.11 -7.32 -20.33
C ALA A 28 15.82 -6.25 -19.49
N GLY A 29 16.30 -5.18 -20.13
CA GLY A 29 16.91 -4.03 -19.44
C GLY A 29 15.93 -3.29 -18.53
N LEU A 30 14.71 -3.02 -19.01
CA LEU A 30 13.67 -2.35 -18.22
C LEU A 30 13.24 -3.19 -17.02
N ALA A 31 13.09 -4.51 -17.19
CA ALA A 31 12.72 -5.41 -16.11
C ALA A 31 13.73 -5.39 -14.96
N ALA A 32 15.03 -5.33 -15.26
CA ALA A 32 16.09 -5.27 -14.25
C ALA A 32 15.98 -4.01 -13.38
N ILE A 33 15.73 -2.84 -14.00
CA ILE A 33 15.60 -1.55 -13.29
C ILE A 33 14.37 -1.57 -12.36
N VAL A 34 13.24 -2.13 -12.82
CA VAL A 34 11.99 -2.19 -12.04
C VAL A 34 12.17 -2.97 -10.74
N VAL A 35 12.88 -4.11 -10.77
CA VAL A 35 13.12 -4.94 -9.57
C VAL A 35 13.87 -4.14 -8.50
N TRP A 36 14.83 -3.32 -8.89
CA TRP A 36 15.65 -2.52 -7.96
C TRP A 36 14.87 -1.31 -7.42
N SER A 37 13.93 -0.77 -8.19
CA SER A 37 13.09 0.33 -7.73
C SER A 37 12.13 -0.07 -6.60
N LEU A 38 11.69 -1.33 -6.57
CA LEU A 38 10.71 -1.81 -5.58
C LEU A 38 11.35 -2.10 -4.21
N SER A 39 12.64 -2.39 -4.13
CA SER A 39 13.31 -2.81 -2.88
C SER A 39 13.71 -1.66 -1.94
N GLY A 40 13.59 -0.40 -2.37
CA GLY A 40 14.06 0.77 -1.61
C GLY A 40 13.00 1.50 -0.76
N MET A 41 11.72 1.13 -0.84
CA MET A 41 10.62 1.96 -0.33
C MET A 41 10.15 1.65 1.12
N ASP A 42 10.63 0.57 1.73
CA ASP A 42 10.04 0.02 2.96
C ASP A 42 10.13 0.94 4.19
N LYS A 43 11.23 1.66 4.40
CA LYS A 43 11.42 2.45 5.63
C LYS A 43 10.52 3.68 5.70
N GLN A 44 10.41 4.41 4.58
CA GLN A 44 9.54 5.59 4.53
C GLN A 44 8.07 5.20 4.59
N GLN A 45 7.71 4.08 3.97
CA GLN A 45 6.36 3.54 4.02
C GLN A 45 6.00 3.13 5.45
N ALA A 46 6.87 2.39 6.15
CA ALA A 46 6.66 2.04 7.56
C ALA A 46 6.41 3.28 8.43
N THR A 47 7.23 4.34 8.33
CA THR A 47 6.99 5.55 9.13
C THR A 47 5.67 6.26 8.77
N ARG A 48 5.26 6.22 7.49
CA ARG A 48 3.97 6.79 7.06
C ARG A 48 2.81 5.99 7.62
N ASP A 49 2.89 4.67 7.57
CA ASP A 49 1.88 3.75 8.10
C ASP A 49 1.73 3.96 9.61
N CYS A 50 2.84 3.95 10.36
CA CYS A 50 2.85 4.21 11.80
C CYS A 50 2.19 5.55 12.16
N ARG A 51 2.51 6.63 11.44
CA ARG A 51 1.89 7.95 11.70
C ARG A 51 0.41 8.00 11.33
N SER A 52 0.02 7.31 10.27
CA SER A 52 -1.36 7.21 9.82
C SER A 52 -2.20 6.47 10.86
N GLU A 53 -1.75 5.27 11.25
CA GLU A 53 -2.40 4.45 12.27
C GLU A 53 -2.50 5.19 13.61
N LEU A 54 -1.44 5.85 14.07
CA LEU A 54 -1.45 6.61 15.32
C LEU A 54 -2.51 7.72 15.30
N ARG A 55 -2.74 8.36 14.15
CA ARG A 55 -3.80 9.36 14.00
C ARG A 55 -5.18 8.72 14.08
N VAL A 56 -5.39 7.58 13.41
CA VAL A 56 -6.65 6.83 13.45
C VAL A 56 -6.99 6.45 14.88
N ILE A 57 -6.04 5.86 15.63
CA ILE A 57 -6.29 5.47 17.02
C ILE A 57 -6.61 6.68 17.89
N LYS A 58 -5.89 7.80 17.76
CA LYS A 58 -6.18 9.01 18.54
C LYS A 58 -7.61 9.52 18.32
N ILE A 59 -8.10 9.48 17.09
CA ILE A 59 -9.47 9.88 16.77
C ILE A 59 -10.45 8.88 17.40
N ALA A 60 -10.22 7.58 17.23
CA ALA A 60 -11.08 6.55 17.78
C ALA A 60 -11.14 6.56 19.32
N VAL A 61 -10.03 6.86 19.99
CA VAL A 61 -9.97 7.03 21.45
C VAL A 61 -10.81 8.21 21.92
N GLU A 62 -10.73 9.35 21.24
CA GLU A 62 -11.54 10.52 21.59
C GLU A 62 -13.02 10.29 21.25
N GLN A 63 -13.32 9.56 20.18
CA GLN A 63 -14.68 9.10 19.88
C GLN A 63 -15.21 8.19 20.99
N TYR A 64 -14.44 7.18 21.40
CA TYR A 64 -14.81 6.28 22.50
C TYR A 64 -15.15 7.08 23.76
N LYS A 65 -14.29 8.05 24.12
CA LYS A 65 -14.52 8.91 25.29
C LYS A 65 -15.77 9.78 25.15
N ALA A 66 -16.05 10.29 23.96
CA ALA A 66 -17.25 11.07 23.71
C ALA A 66 -18.54 10.23 23.88
N GLU A 67 -18.49 8.95 23.51
CA GLU A 67 -19.64 8.04 23.59
C GLU A 67 -19.82 7.42 24.98
N GLN A 68 -18.72 7.01 25.61
CA GLN A 68 -18.72 6.23 26.86
C GLN A 68 -18.41 7.07 28.12
N GLY A 69 -17.93 8.29 27.95
CA GLY A 69 -17.59 9.21 29.05
C GLY A 69 -16.23 8.97 29.71
N SER A 70 -15.52 7.90 29.36
CA SER A 70 -14.17 7.59 29.86
C SER A 70 -13.27 7.07 28.74
N TYR A 71 -11.94 7.10 28.93
CA TYR A 71 -11.02 6.51 27.96
C TYR A 71 -11.12 4.97 27.95
N PRO A 72 -10.87 4.31 26.81
CA PRO A 72 -10.96 2.85 26.71
C PRO A 72 -9.93 2.17 27.61
N VAL A 73 -10.25 1.00 28.18
CA VAL A 73 -9.27 0.22 28.98
C VAL A 73 -8.13 -0.34 28.13
N ASP A 74 -8.44 -0.71 26.89
CA ASP A 74 -7.54 -1.33 25.92
C ASP A 74 -8.14 -1.24 24.50
N ASP A 75 -7.41 -1.76 23.51
CA ASP A 75 -7.86 -1.84 22.12
C ASP A 75 -9.12 -2.72 21.96
N ALA A 76 -9.30 -3.73 22.82
CA ALA A 76 -10.42 -4.65 22.74
C ALA A 76 -11.74 -3.98 23.13
N ALA A 77 -11.71 -3.04 24.08
CA ALA A 77 -12.86 -2.21 24.43
C ALA A 77 -13.28 -1.32 23.25
N MET A 78 -12.31 -0.76 22.51
CA MET A 78 -12.58 0.03 21.31
C MET A 78 -13.19 -0.82 20.18
N ALA A 79 -12.70 -2.04 20.00
CA ALA A 79 -13.28 -2.98 19.04
C ALA A 79 -14.71 -3.41 19.39
N GLN A 80 -15.01 -3.59 20.68
CA GLN A 80 -16.36 -3.91 21.15
C GLN A 80 -17.34 -2.73 20.98
N ALA A 81 -16.84 -1.50 21.09
CA ALA A 81 -17.61 -0.28 20.86
C ALA A 81 -17.75 0.09 19.37
N ASP A 82 -17.18 -0.70 18.46
CA ASP A 82 -17.20 -0.46 17.00
C ASP A 82 -16.59 0.90 16.57
N VAL A 83 -15.66 1.43 17.38
CA VAL A 83 -14.95 2.69 17.07
C VAL A 83 -13.57 2.46 16.44
N LEU A 84 -13.06 1.22 16.50
CA LEU A 84 -11.78 0.83 15.89
C LEU A 84 -11.74 -0.69 15.66
N ALA A 85 -11.40 -1.12 14.45
CA ALA A 85 -11.08 -2.52 14.20
C ALA A 85 -9.58 -2.78 14.44
N LEU A 86 -9.25 -3.83 15.20
CA LEU A 86 -7.85 -4.18 15.53
C LEU A 86 -6.96 -4.41 14.30
N SER A 87 -7.56 -4.76 13.16
CA SER A 87 -6.86 -4.93 11.89
C SER A 87 -6.41 -3.62 11.24
N GLU A 88 -6.99 -2.48 11.63
CA GLU A 88 -6.67 -1.18 11.03
C GLU A 88 -5.38 -0.58 11.59
N THR A 89 -4.99 -0.99 12.79
CA THR A 89 -3.84 -0.42 13.51
C THR A 89 -2.94 -1.51 14.09
N PRO A 90 -2.41 -2.41 13.25
CA PRO A 90 -1.65 -3.57 13.69
C PRO A 90 -0.30 -3.23 14.32
N ASN A 91 0.19 -1.99 14.20
CA ASN A 91 1.51 -1.61 14.72
C ASN A 91 1.44 -0.82 16.04
N TRP A 92 0.27 -0.71 16.66
CA TRP A 92 0.07 0.08 17.87
C TRP A 92 -0.86 -0.64 18.86
N LYS A 93 -0.55 -0.47 20.13
CA LYS A 93 -1.36 -0.92 21.26
C LYS A 93 -1.77 0.24 22.13
N VAL A 94 -3.05 0.29 22.50
CA VAL A 94 -3.60 1.21 23.49
C VAL A 94 -3.47 0.58 24.87
N VAL A 95 -2.74 1.26 25.75
CA VAL A 95 -2.60 0.87 27.15
C VAL A 95 -3.10 2.01 28.04
N THR A 96 -4.10 1.70 28.86
CA THR A 96 -4.70 2.66 29.79
C THR A 96 -4.49 2.17 31.21
N GLU A 97 -3.66 2.90 31.97
CA GLU A 97 -3.42 2.62 33.40
C GLU A 97 -4.59 3.12 34.25
N ASP A 98 -5.15 4.28 33.89
CA ASP A 98 -6.30 4.93 34.53
C ASP A 98 -7.15 5.58 33.43
N GLN A 99 -8.44 5.27 33.35
CA GLN A 99 -9.36 5.83 32.34
C GLN A 99 -9.60 7.35 32.47
N SER A 100 -9.11 7.96 33.54
CA SER A 100 -9.13 9.41 33.78
C SER A 100 -7.95 10.13 33.13
N VAL A 101 -6.86 9.40 32.86
CA VAL A 101 -5.63 9.91 32.24
C VAL A 101 -5.53 9.28 30.85
N GLY A 102 -5.48 10.08 29.79
CA GLY A 102 -5.53 9.58 28.42
C GLY A 102 -4.57 8.40 28.13
N PRO A 103 -4.93 7.52 27.18
CA PRO A 103 -4.17 6.30 26.93
C PRO A 103 -2.76 6.56 26.44
N LYS A 104 -1.88 5.59 26.68
CA LYS A 104 -0.56 5.51 26.07
C LYS A 104 -0.64 4.65 24.82
N PHE A 105 0.01 5.10 23.75
CA PHE A 105 0.15 4.37 22.50
C PHE A 105 1.55 3.76 22.45
N LEU A 106 1.63 2.44 22.56
CA LEU A 106 2.89 1.71 22.49
C LEU A 106 3.03 1.10 21.09
N PRO A 107 4.19 1.24 20.43
CA PRO A 107 4.42 0.54 19.18
C PRO A 107 4.41 -0.97 19.42
N GLU A 108 3.68 -1.72 18.61
CA GLU A 108 3.76 -3.17 18.55
C GLU A 108 4.67 -3.61 17.39
N GLY A 109 5.57 -4.55 17.70
CA GLY A 109 6.58 -5.02 16.76
C GLY A 109 7.70 -4.01 16.48
N GLY A 110 8.56 -4.34 15.50
CA GLY A 110 9.74 -3.54 15.14
C GLY A 110 9.52 -2.53 14.02
N ARG A 111 8.28 -2.35 13.53
CA ARG A 111 7.99 -1.46 12.39
C ARG A 111 7.89 0.01 12.77
N CYS A 112 7.43 0.29 13.99
CA CYS A 112 7.22 1.63 14.52
C CYS A 112 8.16 2.00 15.68
N ALA A 113 9.14 1.14 15.96
CA ALA A 113 10.16 1.33 17.00
C ALA A 113 11.37 2.12 16.50
#